data_AF-A0AAJ0CLP4-F1
#
_entry.id   AF-A0AAJ0CLP4-F1
#
_cell.length_a   1.000
_cell.length_b   1.000
_cell.length_c   1.000
_cell.angle_alpha   90.00
_cell.angle_beta   90.00
_cell.angle_gamma   90.00
#
_symmetry.space_group_name_H-M   'P 1'
#
loop_
_entity.id
_entity.type
_entity.pdbx_description
1 polymer ?
#
loop_
_entity_poly.entity_id
_entity_poly.type
_entity_poly.pdbx_seq_one_letter_code
_entity_poly.pdbx_strand_id
1 'polypeptide(L)'
;MGVLTSKDFTPNLITDWKTKRVAFVDPELWNMPSVTADQSNKFIDAANRIEGESTKAVRNALLPQYVEFVIDRRDEWSNGQAQLTDALGELMSDESYESAKKFMCEKARLGGFDKIFSEHGVDVLVAPHDCRVGTIAAIAGYPIGIAPLGHADFNDRGFPAELKENTVI
;
A
#
# COMPACT_ATOMS: atom_id res chain seq x y z
N MET A 1 30.54 -1.16 -18.97
CA MET A 1 29.19 -0.82 -18.49
C MET A 1 29.32 -0.41 -17.04
N GLY A 2 28.96 0.83 -16.70
CA GLY A 2 29.06 1.32 -15.32
C GLY A 2 27.99 0.66 -14.47
N VAL A 3 28.40 -0.01 -13.40
CA VAL A 3 27.51 -0.48 -12.34
C VAL A 3 26.92 0.77 -11.69
N LEU A 4 25.60 0.91 -11.73
CA LEU A 4 24.90 1.93 -10.94
C LEU A 4 25.06 1.51 -9.48
N THR A 5 26.07 2.07 -8.81
CA THR A 5 26.31 1.86 -7.38
C THR A 5 25.04 2.17 -6.58
N SER A 6 24.77 1.33 -5.56
CA SER A 6 23.72 1.43 -4.55
C SER A 6 23.24 2.87 -4.28
N LYS A 7 22.28 3.38 -5.05
CA LYS A 7 21.84 4.77 -4.92
C LYS A 7 20.67 4.79 -3.95
N ASP A 8 20.94 5.22 -2.73
CA ASP A 8 19.90 5.54 -1.76
C ASP A 8 19.13 6.78 -2.25
N PHE A 9 17.81 6.63 -2.42
CA PHE A 9 16.92 7.72 -2.84
C PHE A 9 16.20 8.36 -1.66
N THR A 10 16.33 7.82 -0.44
CA THR A 10 15.84 8.42 0.80
C THR A 10 16.27 9.88 0.98
N PRO A 11 17.51 10.30 0.59
CA PRO A 11 17.93 11.69 0.51
C PRO A 11 16.99 12.62 -0.27
N ASN A 12 16.32 12.10 -1.30
CA ASN A 12 15.43 12.85 -2.18
C ASN A 12 13.99 12.93 -1.68
N LEU A 13 13.69 12.41 -0.49
CA LEU A 13 12.49 12.78 0.25
C LEU A 13 12.69 14.23 0.74
N ILE A 14 12.38 15.21 -0.11
CA ILE A 14 12.65 16.64 0.16
C ILE A 14 11.43 17.33 0.78
N THR A 15 11.57 17.65 2.07
CA THR A 15 11.26 18.93 2.76
C THR A 15 9.85 19.44 3.10
N ASP A 16 8.73 18.77 2.79
CA ASP A 16 7.39 19.21 3.29
C ASP A 16 6.71 18.26 4.28
N TRP A 17 7.46 17.34 4.90
CA TRP A 17 6.90 16.49 5.96
C TRP A 17 6.54 17.29 7.22
N LYS A 18 7.18 18.46 7.41
CA LYS A 18 7.01 19.33 8.59
C LYS A 18 5.60 19.82 8.82
N THR A 19 4.75 19.79 7.80
CA THR A 19 3.35 20.19 7.87
C THR A 19 2.39 19.00 7.90
N LYS A 20 2.92 17.77 7.73
CA LYS A 20 2.13 16.55 7.59
C LYS A 20 2.12 15.75 8.88
N ARG A 21 0.96 15.14 9.16
CA ARG A 21 0.78 14.14 10.21
C ARG A 21 0.75 12.78 9.51
N VAL A 22 1.68 11.91 9.84
CA VAL A 22 1.94 10.68 9.08
C VAL A 22 1.64 9.45 9.93
N ALA A 23 1.00 8.45 9.34
CA ALA A 23 0.88 7.11 9.89
C ALA A 23 1.71 6.14 9.05
N PHE A 24 2.30 5.15 9.71
CA PHE A 24 3.01 4.04 9.07
C PHE A 24 2.30 2.74 9.40
N VAL A 25 2.05 1.89 8.40
CA VAL A 25 1.63 0.51 8.66
C VAL A 25 2.79 -0.28 9.27
N ASP A 26 2.46 -1.31 10.05
CA ASP A 26 3.46 -2.23 10.58
C ASP A 26 3.98 -3.14 9.45
N PRO A 27 5.27 -3.03 9.06
CA PRO A 27 5.82 -3.82 7.97
C PRO A 27 5.89 -5.32 8.28
N GLU A 28 5.89 -5.75 9.54
CA GLU A 28 5.88 -7.17 9.91
C GLU A 28 4.48 -7.78 9.74
N LEU A 29 3.43 -7.05 10.15
CA LEU A 29 2.04 -7.45 9.95
C LEU A 29 1.60 -7.39 8.47
N TRP A 30 2.27 -6.56 7.69
CA TRP A 30 2.01 -6.34 6.27
C TRP A 30 3.06 -6.99 5.37
N ASN A 31 3.92 -7.83 5.94
CA ASN A 31 4.96 -8.52 5.20
C ASN A 31 4.36 -9.61 4.31
N MET A 32 4.64 -9.54 3.00
CA MET A 32 4.44 -10.69 2.12
C MET A 32 5.61 -11.68 2.33
N PRO A 33 5.40 -13.00 2.13
CA PRO A 33 6.37 -14.04 2.50
C PRO A 33 7.72 -14.02 1.74
N SER A 34 8.03 -12.97 0.97
CA SER A 34 9.27 -12.88 0.16
C SER A 34 9.99 -11.53 0.22
N VAL A 35 9.65 -10.65 1.16
CA VAL A 35 10.41 -9.39 1.32
C VAL A 35 11.75 -9.71 1.96
N THR A 36 12.84 -9.37 1.29
CA THR A 36 14.19 -9.53 1.83
C THR A 36 14.38 -8.57 2.99
N ALA A 37 15.15 -8.97 4.03
CA ALA A 37 15.43 -8.12 5.19
C ALA A 37 15.93 -6.70 4.81
N ASP A 38 16.62 -6.59 3.67
CA ASP A 38 17.10 -5.33 3.10
C ASP A 38 15.96 -4.36 2.72
N GLN A 39 14.86 -4.84 2.13
CA GLN A 39 13.71 -4.01 1.79
C GLN A 39 12.99 -3.50 3.04
N SER A 40 12.85 -4.36 4.07
CA SER A 40 12.26 -3.97 5.36
C SER A 40 13.10 -2.88 6.03
N ASN A 41 14.43 -3.02 6.02
CA ASN A 41 15.35 -2.03 6.58
C ASN A 41 15.26 -0.67 5.84
N LYS A 42 15.24 -0.68 4.49
CA LYS A 42 15.10 0.54 3.68
C LYS A 42 13.78 1.27 3.97
N PHE A 43 12.69 0.54 4.15
CA PHE A 43 11.42 1.12 4.57
C PHE A 43 11.49 1.71 5.98
N ILE A 44 12.09 0.99 6.93
CA ILE A 44 12.28 1.46 8.31
C ILE A 44 13.10 2.75 8.33
N ASP A 45 14.20 2.83 7.56
CA ASP A 45 15.05 4.02 7.46
C ASP A 45 14.29 5.22 6.89
N ALA A 46 13.54 5.02 5.80
CA ALA A 46 12.68 6.05 5.23
C ALA A 46 11.61 6.53 6.23
N ALA A 47 11.00 5.60 6.96
CA ALA A 47 9.99 5.93 7.94
C ALA A 47 10.58 6.67 9.15
N ASN A 48 11.78 6.30 9.61
CA ASN A 48 12.52 7.01 10.67
C ASN A 48 12.83 8.45 10.26
N ARG A 49 13.23 8.67 9.00
CA ARG A 49 13.47 10.00 8.48
C ARG A 49 12.19 10.82 8.40
N ILE A 50 11.13 10.29 7.80
CA ILE A 50 9.85 11.00 7.68
C ILE A 50 9.32 11.35 9.07
N GLU A 51 9.39 10.43 10.03
CA GLU A 51 9.01 10.69 11.42
C GLU A 51 9.80 11.84 12.04
N GLY A 52 11.13 11.86 11.88
CA GLY A 52 11.98 12.94 12.39
C GLY A 52 11.68 14.32 11.78
N GLU A 53 11.04 14.37 10.62
CA GLU A 53 10.66 15.60 9.94
C GLU A 53 9.16 15.94 10.06
N SER A 54 8.31 15.04 10.56
CA SER A 54 6.84 15.20 10.58
C SER A 54 6.32 15.99 11.76
N THR A 55 5.17 16.67 11.61
CA THR A 55 4.49 17.32 12.75
C THR A 55 3.97 16.31 13.76
N LYS A 56 3.57 15.13 13.26
CA LYS A 56 3.10 13.99 14.04
C LYS A 56 3.43 12.72 13.28
N ALA A 57 3.87 11.69 13.99
CA ALA A 57 4.05 10.36 13.45
C ALA A 57 3.30 9.34 14.32
N VAL A 58 2.67 8.35 13.68
CA VAL A 58 2.06 7.20 14.34
C VAL A 58 2.61 5.94 13.69
N ARG A 59 3.22 5.07 14.51
CA ARG A 59 3.69 3.76 14.06
C ARG A 59 2.59 2.71 14.22
N ASN A 60 2.69 1.67 13.40
CA ASN A 60 1.84 0.48 13.47
C ASN A 60 0.34 0.79 13.38
N ALA A 61 -0.03 1.71 12.49
CA ALA A 61 -1.43 1.97 12.17
C ALA A 61 -2.05 0.70 11.58
N LEU A 62 -3.08 0.19 12.26
CA LEU A 62 -3.75 -1.04 11.84
C LEU A 62 -4.70 -0.74 10.69
N LEU A 63 -4.21 -0.94 9.47
CA LEU A 63 -5.10 -1.20 8.35
C LEU A 63 -5.61 -2.66 8.51
N PRO A 64 -6.91 -2.94 8.38
CA PRO A 64 -7.38 -4.33 8.39
C PRO A 64 -7.16 -5.01 7.04
N GLN A 65 -6.68 -6.26 7.07
CA GLN A 65 -6.69 -7.11 5.88
C GLN A 65 -8.00 -7.88 5.82
N TYR A 66 -8.89 -7.48 4.91
CA TYR A 66 -10.12 -8.23 4.66
C TYR A 66 -9.80 -9.41 3.74
N VAL A 67 -10.03 -10.63 4.24
CA VAL A 67 -9.87 -11.87 3.48
C VAL A 67 -10.96 -11.94 2.40
N GLU A 68 -12.09 -11.30 2.65
CA GLU A 68 -13.22 -11.14 1.75
C GLU A 68 -12.91 -10.24 0.54
N PHE A 69 -11.81 -9.47 0.57
CA PHE A 69 -11.30 -8.73 -0.59
C PHE A 69 -10.38 -9.59 -1.47
N VAL A 70 -10.19 -10.85 -1.13
CA VAL A 70 -9.49 -11.79 -1.99
C VAL A 70 -10.45 -12.18 -3.11
N ILE A 71 -10.44 -11.37 -4.18
CA ILE A 71 -11.09 -11.68 -5.46
C ILE A 71 -10.29 -12.78 -6.19
N ASP A 72 -9.06 -13.03 -5.75
CA ASP A 72 -8.17 -14.00 -6.33
C ASP A 72 -8.51 -15.41 -5.83
N ARG A 73 -9.15 -16.22 -6.68
CA ARG A 73 -9.21 -17.68 -6.49
C ARG A 73 -7.77 -18.22 -6.60
N ARG A 74 -6.96 -18.03 -5.54
CA ARG A 74 -5.54 -18.43 -5.48
C ARG A 74 -5.30 -19.92 -5.71
N ASP A 75 -6.37 -20.70 -5.69
CA ASP A 75 -6.31 -22.16 -5.77
C ASP A 75 -6.04 -22.63 -7.21
N GLU A 76 -6.20 -21.76 -8.21
CA GLU A 76 -5.90 -22.06 -9.62
C GLU A 76 -5.13 -20.91 -10.27
N TRP A 77 -3.80 -21.00 -10.28
CA TRP A 77 -2.96 -20.24 -11.22
C TRP A 77 -3.36 -20.63 -12.65
N SER A 78 -4.35 -19.93 -13.19
CA SER A 78 -4.84 -20.17 -14.53
C SER A 78 -3.95 -19.42 -15.52
N ASN A 79 -2.90 -20.09 -16.00
CA ASN A 79 -2.13 -19.60 -17.13
C ASN A 79 -3.06 -19.57 -18.38
N GLY A 80 -3.20 -18.41 -19.04
CA GLY A 80 -3.99 -18.27 -20.27
C GLY A 80 -5.17 -17.29 -20.16
N GLN A 81 -6.34 -17.67 -20.68
CA GLN A 81 -7.56 -16.82 -20.79
C GLN A 81 -8.69 -17.20 -19.81
N ALA A 82 -8.41 -17.99 -18.76
CA ALA A 82 -9.46 -18.53 -17.90
C ALA A 82 -10.23 -17.42 -17.16
N GLN A 83 -9.55 -16.40 -16.62
CA GLN A 83 -10.22 -15.25 -16.00
C GLN A 83 -11.19 -14.52 -16.96
N LEU A 84 -10.83 -14.42 -18.26
CA LEU A 84 -11.71 -13.85 -19.28
C LEU A 84 -12.91 -14.76 -19.58
N THR A 85 -12.69 -16.07 -19.51
CA THR A 85 -13.73 -17.08 -19.74
C THR A 85 -14.71 -17.12 -18.57
N ASP A 86 -14.20 -17.05 -17.34
CA ASP A 86 -14.99 -16.97 -16.11
C ASP A 86 -15.81 -15.68 -16.08
N ALA A 87 -15.21 -14.54 -16.42
CA ALA A 87 -15.93 -13.26 -16.52
C ALA A 87 -17.08 -13.30 -17.54
N LEU A 88 -17.00 -14.16 -18.55
CA LEU A 88 -18.06 -14.37 -19.54
C LEU A 88 -19.10 -15.42 -19.09
N GLY A 89 -18.67 -16.47 -18.39
CA GLY A 89 -19.50 -17.62 -18.01
C GLY A 89 -20.18 -17.51 -16.63
N GLU A 90 -19.55 -16.82 -15.68
CA GLU A 90 -20.08 -16.55 -14.34
C GLU A 90 -20.70 -15.15 -14.30
N LEU A 91 -21.95 -15.03 -14.72
CA LEU A 91 -22.68 -13.76 -14.63
C LEU A 91 -23.18 -13.55 -13.19
N MET A 92 -22.43 -12.75 -12.43
CA MET A 92 -22.91 -12.17 -11.18
C MET A 92 -24.16 -11.32 -11.47
N SER A 93 -25.21 -11.46 -10.66
CA SER A 93 -26.37 -10.57 -10.79
C SER A 93 -26.00 -9.13 -10.42
N ASP A 94 -26.65 -8.14 -11.05
CA ASP A 94 -26.44 -6.72 -10.73
C ASP A 94 -26.62 -6.43 -9.22
N GLU A 95 -27.59 -7.08 -8.58
CA GLU A 95 -27.81 -6.98 -7.13
C GLU A 95 -26.62 -7.51 -6.32
N SER A 96 -26.08 -8.66 -6.71
CA SER A 96 -24.90 -9.24 -6.04
C SER A 96 -23.67 -8.37 -6.24
N TYR A 97 -23.50 -7.82 -7.44
CA TYR A 97 -22.41 -6.91 -7.78
C TYR A 97 -22.47 -5.63 -6.94
N GLU A 98 -23.61 -4.95 -6.91
CA GLU A 98 -23.75 -3.71 -6.14
C GLU A 98 -23.65 -3.94 -4.63
N SER A 99 -24.16 -5.07 -4.13
CA SER A 99 -24.00 -5.47 -2.73
C SER A 99 -22.53 -5.70 -2.37
N ALA A 100 -21.79 -6.47 -3.18
CA ALA A 100 -20.37 -6.73 -2.97
C ALA A 100 -19.54 -5.44 -3.06
N LYS A 101 -19.79 -4.61 -4.08
CA LYS A 101 -19.14 -3.31 -4.24
C LYS A 101 -19.36 -2.40 -3.04
N LYS A 102 -20.61 -2.26 -2.57
CA LYS A 102 -20.95 -1.47 -1.39
C LYS A 102 -20.22 -1.98 -0.16
N PHE A 103 -20.26 -3.29 0.08
CA PHE A 103 -19.56 -3.92 1.21
C PHE A 103 -18.05 -3.62 1.16
N MET A 104 -17.42 -3.80 0.00
CA MET A 104 -15.99 -3.57 -0.19
C MET A 104 -15.61 -2.11 0.07
N CYS A 105 -16.33 -1.17 -0.55
CA CYS A 105 -16.08 0.26 -0.37
C CYS A 105 -16.29 0.69 1.09
N GLU A 106 -17.37 0.26 1.75
CA GLU A 106 -17.63 0.61 3.16
C GLU A 106 -16.54 0.08 4.08
N LYS A 107 -16.12 -1.19 3.91
CA LYS A 107 -15.07 -1.78 4.73
C LYS A 107 -13.71 -1.13 4.50
N ALA A 108 -13.32 -0.91 3.24
CA ALA A 108 -12.03 -0.31 2.91
C ALA A 108 -11.93 1.16 3.34
N ARG A 109 -13.02 1.92 3.16
CA ARG A 109 -13.08 3.34 3.50
C ARG A 109 -13.32 3.56 4.98
N LEU A 110 -14.50 3.17 5.50
CA LEU A 110 -14.89 3.44 6.88
C LEU A 110 -14.13 2.58 7.89
N GLY A 111 -13.92 1.30 7.56
CA GLY A 111 -13.18 0.37 8.42
C GLY A 111 -11.66 0.46 8.30
N GLY A 112 -11.16 1.07 7.22
CA GLY A 112 -9.74 1.24 6.93
C GLY A 112 -9.28 2.69 7.06
N PHE A 113 -9.21 3.42 5.95
CA PHE A 113 -8.56 4.73 5.89
C PHE A 113 -9.23 5.82 6.73
N ASP A 114 -10.56 5.97 6.67
CA ASP A 114 -11.26 7.00 7.46
C ASP A 114 -11.09 6.74 8.96
N LYS A 115 -11.10 5.46 9.38
CA LYS A 115 -10.81 5.09 10.77
C LYS A 115 -9.39 5.52 11.17
N ILE A 116 -8.38 5.17 10.38
CA ILE A 116 -6.98 5.56 10.65
C ILE A 116 -6.83 7.08 10.72
N PHE A 117 -7.37 7.80 9.73
CA PHE A 117 -7.24 9.26 9.66
C PHE A 117 -7.95 9.96 10.81
N SER A 118 -9.15 9.51 11.20
CA SER A 118 -9.90 10.08 12.31
C SER A 118 -9.34 9.70 13.68
N GLU A 119 -9.04 8.42 13.92
CA GLU A 119 -8.56 7.88 15.20
C GLU A 119 -7.17 8.43 15.55
N HIS A 120 -6.28 8.50 14.55
CA HIS A 120 -4.92 8.97 14.76
C HIS A 120 -4.74 10.44 14.40
N GLY A 121 -5.71 11.11 13.79
CA GLY A 121 -5.59 12.50 13.35
C GLY A 121 -4.38 12.69 12.45
N VAL A 122 -4.22 11.83 11.44
CA VAL A 122 -3.13 11.85 10.45
C VAL A 122 -3.68 12.20 9.06
N ASP A 123 -2.82 12.74 8.21
CA ASP A 123 -3.12 13.19 6.85
C ASP A 123 -2.67 12.20 5.77
N VAL A 124 -1.63 11.42 6.09
CA VAL A 124 -0.95 10.52 5.15
C VAL A 124 -0.74 9.16 5.78
N LEU A 125 -1.01 8.09 5.04
CA LEU A 125 -0.60 6.72 5.39
C LEU A 125 0.56 6.30 4.47
N VAL A 126 1.63 5.78 5.05
CA VAL A 126 2.84 5.32 4.36
C VAL A 126 3.02 3.82 4.56
N ALA A 127 3.30 3.12 3.48
CA ALA A 127 3.43 1.66 3.49
C ALA A 127 4.49 1.14 2.50
N PRO A 128 5.01 -0.08 2.70
CA PRO A 128 5.81 -0.77 1.70
C PRO A 128 5.00 -1.02 0.41
N HIS A 129 5.59 -0.90 -0.77
CA HIS A 129 4.85 -1.01 -2.04
C HIS A 129 4.19 -2.37 -2.28
N ASP A 130 4.86 -3.47 -1.93
CA ASP A 130 4.37 -4.82 -2.25
C ASP A 130 3.36 -5.35 -1.21
N CYS A 131 2.69 -4.45 -0.47
CA CYS A 131 1.65 -4.81 0.50
C CYS A 131 0.24 -4.55 -0.05
N ARG A 132 -0.82 -5.02 0.63
CA ARG A 132 -2.21 -4.89 0.13
C ARG A 132 -2.79 -3.46 0.23
N VAL A 133 -2.01 -2.47 0.68
CA VAL A 133 -2.46 -1.08 0.86
C VAL A 133 -2.93 -0.47 -0.47
N GLY A 134 -2.25 -0.76 -1.59
CA GLY A 134 -2.68 -0.36 -2.93
C GLY A 134 -4.09 -0.83 -3.29
N THR A 135 -4.39 -2.12 -3.08
CA THR A 135 -5.72 -2.70 -3.33
C THR A 135 -6.79 -2.06 -2.47
N ILE A 136 -6.53 -1.90 -1.17
CA ILE A 136 -7.53 -1.33 -0.24
C ILE A 136 -7.77 0.14 -0.57
N ALA A 137 -6.72 0.89 -0.94
CA ALA A 137 -6.84 2.29 -1.36
C ALA A 137 -7.68 2.43 -2.63
N ALA A 138 -7.45 1.56 -3.62
CA ALA A 138 -8.23 1.53 -4.85
C ALA A 138 -9.72 1.27 -4.58
N ILE A 139 -10.03 0.32 -3.70
CA ILE A 139 -11.41 0.01 -3.28
C ILE A 139 -12.04 1.19 -2.53
N ALA A 140 -11.28 1.84 -1.64
CA ALA A 140 -11.75 2.94 -0.81
C ALA A 140 -11.87 4.27 -1.58
N GLY A 141 -11.25 4.37 -2.76
CA GLY A 141 -11.21 5.58 -3.57
C GLY A 141 -10.21 6.64 -3.07
N TYR A 142 -9.13 6.22 -2.39
CA TYR A 142 -8.05 7.15 -1.97
C TYR A 142 -6.95 7.23 -3.02
N PRO A 143 -6.36 8.42 -3.23
CA PRO A 143 -5.24 8.59 -4.14
C PRO A 143 -3.99 7.86 -3.63
N ILE A 144 -3.15 7.48 -4.58
CA ILE A 144 -1.97 6.66 -4.37
C ILE A 144 -0.76 7.33 -5.04
N GLY A 145 0.26 7.61 -4.25
CA GLY A 145 1.60 7.99 -4.70
C GLY A 145 2.58 6.84 -4.45
N ILE A 146 3.57 6.69 -5.30
CA ILE A 146 4.65 5.72 -5.13
C ILE A 146 5.97 6.45 -5.30
N ALA A 147 6.88 6.30 -4.34
CA ALA A 147 8.21 6.89 -4.35
C ALA A 147 9.29 5.79 -4.23
N PRO A 148 10.31 5.75 -5.11
CA PRO A 148 11.39 4.79 -4.98
C PRO A 148 12.22 5.07 -3.72
N LEU A 149 12.39 4.06 -2.85
CA LEU A 149 13.26 4.14 -1.68
C LEU A 149 14.67 3.61 -1.95
N GLY A 150 14.83 2.77 -2.98
CA GLY A 150 16.11 2.17 -3.32
C GLY A 150 15.99 1.17 -4.46
N HIS A 151 16.92 0.23 -4.54
CA HIS A 151 16.87 -0.92 -5.44
C HIS A 151 17.36 -2.19 -4.75
N ALA A 152 17.15 -3.33 -5.40
CA ALA A 152 17.69 -4.62 -4.99
C ALA A 152 19.17 -4.71 -5.33
N ASP A 153 19.98 -5.18 -4.40
CA ASP A 153 21.43 -5.33 -4.61
C ASP A 153 21.77 -6.50 -5.54
N PHE A 154 20.84 -7.45 -5.74
CA PHE A 154 21.08 -8.66 -6.52
C PHE A 154 20.70 -8.55 -8.01
N ASN A 155 19.93 -7.54 -8.42
CA ASN A 155 19.53 -7.35 -9.83
C ASN A 155 19.22 -5.90 -10.23
N ASP A 156 19.56 -4.90 -9.41
CA ASP A 156 19.33 -3.47 -9.64
C ASP A 156 17.88 -3.04 -9.89
N ARG A 157 16.88 -3.89 -9.60
CA ARG A 157 15.46 -3.50 -9.73
C ARG A 157 15.05 -2.56 -8.61
N GLY A 158 14.40 -1.44 -8.97
CA GLY A 158 13.92 -0.45 -8.01
C GLY A 158 12.89 -1.02 -7.03
N PHE A 159 12.96 -0.60 -5.77
CA PHE A 159 11.98 -0.89 -4.74
C PHE A 159 11.22 0.39 -4.34
N PRO A 160 9.90 0.41 -4.48
CA PRO A 160 9.11 1.57 -4.10
C PRO A 160 8.61 1.52 -2.64
N ALA A 161 8.31 2.68 -2.08
CA ALA A 161 7.33 2.87 -1.01
C ALA A 161 6.08 3.53 -1.56
N GLU A 162 4.97 3.25 -0.91
CA GLU A 162 3.65 3.78 -1.24
C GLU A 162 3.28 4.89 -0.24
N LEU A 163 2.83 6.03 -0.75
CA LEU A 163 2.38 7.23 -0.04
C LEU A 163 0.89 7.46 -0.36
N LYS A 164 0.02 7.63 0.64
CA LYS A 164 -1.40 7.96 0.43
C LYS A 164 -1.75 9.29 1.06
N GLU A 165 -2.27 10.24 0.29
CA GLU A 165 -2.69 11.54 0.81
C GLU A 165 -4.22 11.66 0.92
N ASN A 166 -4.69 12.41 1.91
CA ASN A 166 -6.10 12.76 2.02
C ASN A 166 -6.40 14.01 1.17
N THR A 167 -6.51 13.88 -0.17
CA THR A 167 -6.92 15.00 -1.04
C THR A 167 -7.68 14.53 -2.28
N VAL A 168 -8.84 15.15 -2.51
CA VAL A 168 -9.62 15.09 -3.76
C VAL A 168 -8.87 15.87 -4.84
N ILE A 169 -8.56 15.20 -5.95
CA ILE A 169 -8.28 15.86 -7.24
C ILE A 169 -9.45 15.55 -8.17
#